data_AF-A0A074S1A0-F1
#
_entry.id   AF-A0A074S1A0-F1
#
_cell.length_a   1.000
_cell.length_b   1.000
_cell.length_c   1.000
_cell.angle_alpha   90.00
_cell.angle_beta   90.00
_cell.angle_gamma   90.00
#
_symmetry.space_group_name_H-M   'P 1'
#
loop_
_entity.id
_entity.type
_entity.pdbx_description
1 polymer ?
#
loop_
_entity_poly.entity_id
_entity_poly.type
_entity_poly.pdbx_seq_one_letter_code
_entity_poly.pdbx_strand_id
1 'polypeptide(L)'
;MPPKRANPSTSTTKSGGASKKAKVTTKGKKATPKLPKSTPPNWQSLHPEWSENMPKGKNAKRCIERWCLLAPFDHEITEKQWKAYYDERSTLDQDNTCGYDAKPSIKCDDLCTPWWILELASQKVASAIYGSVLDEERKIDIARTIRGSLYFLEYEGADEGGSGPRTVSVRTRLYSPFGIGTSVDLSYNYHFRFRKGEQFGSLSAMPNSVEDLDPEWPRKSRMTQKPGRVRIFSWSGGRRITATAPARINSVEPTLFGSRRWLSTLKLHNILFAAGTGLLYNEDMYPIDPEVTSREKFKFFEGETTGGDLSKSEDALYKELEEEEPEEDLGDVYLSEGEKAGCVPRRLLLLARQE
;
A
#
# COMPACT_ATOMS: atom_id res chain seq x y z
N MET A 1 -55.25 36.72 26.76
CA MET A 1 -56.55 37.20 26.20
C MET A 1 -56.85 36.42 24.93
N PRO A 2 -58.01 35.76 24.82
CA PRO A 2 -58.50 35.05 23.62
C PRO A 2 -59.18 36.06 22.64
N PRO A 3 -59.66 35.72 21.42
CA PRO A 3 -60.10 34.38 20.99
C PRO A 3 -59.86 33.93 19.53
N LYS A 4 -60.13 32.63 19.37
CA LYS A 4 -60.43 31.81 18.18
C LYS A 4 -61.41 32.45 17.18
N ARG A 5 -61.25 32.09 15.90
CA ARG A 5 -62.29 31.76 14.89
C ARG A 5 -61.58 31.24 13.63
N ALA A 6 -62.10 30.40 12.74
CA ALA A 6 -63.08 29.32 12.73
C ALA A 6 -62.95 28.74 11.31
N ASN A 7 -62.94 27.42 11.16
CA ASN A 7 -63.12 26.78 9.84
C ASN A 7 -64.57 26.98 9.36
N PRO A 8 -64.78 26.83 8.04
CA PRO A 8 -65.91 26.05 7.58
C PRO A 8 -65.49 24.94 6.60
N SER A 9 -65.84 23.70 6.97
CA SER A 9 -66.27 22.63 6.07
C SER A 9 -67.61 23.06 5.42
N THR A 10 -68.01 22.72 4.19
CA THR A 10 -68.33 21.44 3.54
C THR A 10 -68.87 21.84 2.14
N SER A 11 -68.71 21.10 1.04
CA SER A 11 -69.56 19.93 0.75
C SER A 11 -69.24 19.34 -0.63
N THR A 12 -69.50 18.05 -0.70
CA THR A 12 -69.46 17.08 -1.79
C THR A 12 -70.30 17.39 -3.03
N THR A 13 -69.78 17.05 -4.22
CA THR A 13 -70.60 16.43 -5.28
C THR A 13 -69.82 15.32 -5.99
N LYS A 14 -70.37 14.11 -6.01
CA LYS A 14 -69.89 12.95 -6.79
C LYS A 14 -70.58 12.93 -8.17
N SER A 15 -69.80 12.76 -9.23
CA SER A 15 -70.18 12.10 -10.49
C SER A 15 -68.85 11.78 -11.21
N GLY A 16 -68.39 10.53 -11.32
CA GLY A 16 -68.93 9.53 -12.24
C GLY A 16 -68.26 9.68 -13.62
N GLY A 17 -67.20 8.92 -13.92
CA GLY A 17 -66.58 8.97 -15.26
C GLY A 17 -65.26 8.22 -15.43
N ALA A 18 -65.35 6.98 -15.92
CA ALA A 18 -64.42 6.20 -16.75
C ALA A 18 -62.88 6.32 -16.56
N SER A 19 -62.32 5.18 -16.15
CA SER A 19 -60.91 4.79 -16.17
C SER A 19 -60.25 4.95 -17.56
N LYS A 20 -59.19 5.77 -17.63
CA LYS A 20 -58.12 5.61 -18.62
C LYS A 20 -56.84 5.25 -17.86
N LYS A 21 -56.46 3.97 -17.95
CA LYS A 21 -55.15 3.46 -17.48
C LYS A 21 -54.04 4.24 -18.18
N ALA A 22 -53.42 5.18 -17.48
CA ALA A 22 -52.13 5.70 -17.85
C ALA A 22 -51.13 4.53 -17.76
N LYS A 23 -50.58 4.14 -18.91
CA LYS A 23 -49.51 3.16 -19.02
C LYS A 23 -48.29 3.73 -18.32
N VAL A 24 -48.13 3.41 -17.03
CA VAL A 24 -46.89 3.60 -16.29
C VAL A 24 -45.85 2.74 -17.00
N THR A 25 -45.07 3.37 -17.87
CA THR A 25 -43.81 2.81 -18.33
C THR A 25 -42.91 2.74 -17.12
N THR A 26 -42.92 1.59 -16.45
CA THR A 26 -41.88 1.17 -15.53
C THR A 26 -40.56 1.31 -16.27
N LYS A 27 -39.85 2.41 -16.03
CA LYS A 27 -38.44 2.55 -16.36
C LYS A 27 -37.76 1.33 -15.76
N GLY A 28 -37.38 0.38 -16.62
CA GLY A 28 -36.67 -0.82 -16.21
C GLY A 28 -35.51 -0.39 -15.32
N LYS A 29 -35.42 -1.00 -14.13
CA LYS A 29 -34.22 -0.89 -13.28
C LYS A 29 -33.04 -1.18 -14.19
N LYS A 30 -32.22 -0.16 -14.50
CA LYS A 30 -30.93 -0.37 -15.18
C LYS A 30 -30.21 -1.40 -14.33
N ALA A 31 -29.98 -2.59 -14.89
CA ALA A 31 -29.21 -3.63 -14.23
C ALA A 31 -27.88 -3.01 -13.80
N THR A 32 -27.56 -3.11 -12.51
CA THR A 32 -26.27 -2.65 -11.99
C THR A 32 -25.18 -3.34 -12.81
N PRO A 33 -24.22 -2.59 -13.39
CA PRO A 33 -23.17 -3.21 -14.17
C PRO A 33 -22.41 -4.21 -13.30
N LYS A 34 -22.35 -5.47 -13.74
CA LYS A 34 -21.61 -6.53 -13.04
C LYS A 34 -20.14 -6.14 -12.94
N LEU A 35 -19.57 -6.31 -11.74
CA LEU A 35 -18.14 -6.10 -11.53
C LEU A 35 -17.33 -7.15 -12.31
N PRO A 36 -16.09 -6.82 -12.72
CA PRO A 36 -15.21 -7.82 -13.33
C PRO A 36 -14.85 -8.89 -12.31
N LYS A 37 -14.62 -10.12 -12.78
CA LYS A 37 -14.09 -11.20 -11.96
C LYS A 37 -12.56 -11.13 -11.92
N SER A 38 -12.01 -11.50 -10.77
CA SER A 38 -10.59 -11.80 -10.60
C SER A 38 -10.22 -13.05 -11.42
N THR A 39 -8.99 -13.10 -11.88
CA THR A 39 -8.37 -14.29 -12.45
C THR A 39 -7.37 -14.83 -11.43
N PRO A 40 -7.51 -16.07 -10.94
CA PRO A 40 -6.51 -16.67 -10.06
C PRO A 40 -5.09 -16.59 -10.65
N PRO A 41 -4.05 -16.43 -9.82
CA PRO A 41 -2.68 -16.40 -10.30
C PRO A 41 -2.37 -17.67 -11.10
N ASN A 42 -1.88 -17.50 -12.34
CA ASN A 42 -1.48 -18.62 -13.20
C ASN A 42 0.03 -18.57 -13.47
N TRP A 43 0.81 -18.63 -12.38
CA TRP A 43 2.26 -18.46 -12.40
C TRP A 43 2.94 -19.44 -13.35
N GLN A 44 2.67 -20.74 -13.21
CA GLN A 44 3.31 -21.79 -14.00
C GLN A 44 3.06 -21.66 -15.52
N SER A 45 1.93 -21.10 -15.93
CA SER A 45 1.63 -20.89 -17.35
C SER A 45 2.32 -19.65 -17.93
N LEU A 46 2.59 -18.64 -17.09
CA LEU A 46 3.27 -17.41 -17.50
C LEU A 46 4.79 -17.55 -17.40
N HIS A 47 5.24 -18.36 -16.45
CA HIS A 47 6.62 -18.56 -16.04
C HIS A 47 6.86 -20.06 -15.78
N PRO A 48 7.05 -20.88 -16.85
CA PRO A 48 7.30 -22.32 -16.70
C PRO A 48 8.54 -22.67 -15.87
N GLU A 49 9.48 -21.74 -15.78
CA GLU A 49 10.72 -21.79 -15.01
C GLU A 49 10.49 -21.63 -13.49
N TRP A 50 9.34 -21.11 -13.08
CA TRP A 50 9.00 -20.95 -11.67
C TRP A 50 8.49 -22.25 -11.06
N SER A 51 8.56 -22.37 -9.74
CA SER A 51 8.23 -23.63 -9.06
C SER A 51 7.80 -23.39 -7.63
N GLU A 52 7.03 -24.34 -7.09
CA GLU A 52 6.74 -24.45 -5.65
C GLU A 52 7.94 -24.96 -4.86
N ASN A 53 8.89 -25.64 -5.51
CA ASN A 53 10.07 -26.17 -4.84
C ASN A 53 11.09 -25.07 -4.58
N MET A 54 11.59 -24.99 -3.35
CA MET A 54 12.65 -24.05 -3.01
C MET A 54 13.92 -24.29 -3.86
N PRO A 55 14.59 -23.22 -4.35
CA PRO A 55 15.89 -23.33 -4.99
C PRO A 55 16.92 -23.98 -4.06
N LYS A 56 17.81 -24.80 -4.64
CA LYS A 56 18.79 -25.59 -3.86
C LYS A 56 19.96 -24.77 -3.31
N GLY A 57 20.18 -23.59 -3.86
CA GLY A 57 21.33 -22.75 -3.55
C GLY A 57 21.31 -22.17 -2.13
N LYS A 58 22.50 -21.90 -1.59
CA LYS A 58 22.67 -21.50 -0.18
C LYS A 58 22.10 -20.12 0.07
N ASN A 59 22.37 -19.16 -0.81
CA ASN A 59 21.89 -17.80 -0.66
C ASN A 59 20.38 -17.72 -0.88
N ALA A 60 19.85 -18.46 -1.86
CA ALA A 60 18.41 -18.54 -2.09
C ALA A 60 17.66 -19.00 -0.83
N LYS A 61 18.06 -20.14 -0.24
CA LYS A 61 17.49 -20.65 1.02
C LYS A 61 17.57 -19.63 2.14
N ARG A 62 18.74 -19.02 2.31
CA ARG A 62 18.96 -17.98 3.33
C ARG A 62 18.02 -16.78 3.17
N CYS A 63 17.75 -16.36 1.93
CA CYS A 63 16.80 -15.27 1.66
C CYS A 63 15.36 -15.70 1.99
N ILE A 64 14.98 -16.89 1.53
CA ILE A 64 13.63 -17.43 1.72
C ILE A 64 13.31 -17.56 3.20
N GLU A 65 14.22 -18.17 3.98
CA GLU A 65 14.06 -18.34 5.42
C GLU A 65 14.07 -17.00 6.17
N ARG A 66 14.98 -16.07 5.82
CA ARG A 66 15.12 -14.80 6.54
C ARG A 66 13.91 -13.88 6.36
N TRP A 67 13.37 -13.81 5.15
CA TRP A 67 12.27 -12.90 4.79
C TRP A 67 10.94 -13.61 4.53
N CYS A 68 10.83 -14.89 4.89
CA CYS A 68 9.62 -15.72 4.73
C CYS A 68 9.06 -15.69 3.31
N LEU A 69 9.94 -15.73 2.29
CA LEU A 69 9.53 -15.62 0.89
C LEU A 69 8.68 -16.82 0.49
N LEU A 70 7.56 -16.55 -0.18
CA LEU A 70 6.62 -17.57 -0.60
C LEU A 70 6.96 -18.09 -2.00
N ALA A 71 6.52 -19.31 -2.29
CA ALA A 71 6.40 -19.77 -3.67
C ALA A 71 5.38 -18.91 -4.43
N PRO A 72 5.51 -18.73 -5.75
CA PRO A 72 6.48 -19.37 -6.62
C PRO A 72 7.91 -18.82 -6.45
N PHE A 73 8.89 -19.69 -6.65
CA PHE A 73 10.31 -19.36 -6.70
C PHE A 73 10.80 -19.35 -8.14
N ASP A 74 11.52 -18.30 -8.51
CA ASP A 74 12.18 -18.21 -9.81
C ASP A 74 13.51 -18.96 -9.77
N HIS A 75 13.60 -20.05 -10.53
CA HIS A 75 14.81 -20.86 -10.63
C HIS A 75 15.87 -20.32 -11.60
N GLU A 76 15.55 -19.30 -12.41
CA GLU A 76 16.54 -18.63 -13.25
C GLU A 76 17.40 -17.65 -12.44
N ILE A 77 16.94 -17.22 -11.27
CA ILE A 77 17.73 -16.38 -10.37
C ILE A 77 18.95 -17.17 -9.88
N THR A 78 20.11 -16.70 -10.30
CA THR A 78 21.39 -17.32 -9.97
C THR A 78 21.75 -17.10 -8.49
N GLU A 79 22.60 -17.96 -7.94
CA GLU A 79 23.13 -17.78 -6.57
C GLU A 79 23.87 -16.46 -6.37
N LYS A 80 24.45 -15.88 -7.44
CA LYS A 80 25.06 -14.56 -7.40
C LYS A 80 24.00 -13.46 -7.23
N GLN A 81 22.88 -13.56 -7.95
CA GLN A 81 21.75 -12.64 -7.80
C GLN A 81 21.07 -12.79 -6.44
N TRP A 82 20.87 -14.01 -5.95
CA TRP A 82 20.40 -14.24 -4.58
C TRP A 82 21.34 -13.66 -3.52
N LYS A 83 22.65 -13.74 -3.73
CA LYS A 83 23.61 -13.08 -2.85
C LYS A 83 23.44 -11.55 -2.88
N ALA A 84 23.31 -10.96 -4.07
CA ALA A 84 23.07 -9.51 -4.20
C ALA A 84 21.76 -9.08 -3.53
N TYR A 85 20.70 -9.88 -3.69
CA TYR A 85 19.41 -9.66 -3.03
C TYR A 85 19.56 -9.71 -1.50
N TYR A 86 20.29 -10.72 -1.02
CA TYR A 86 20.59 -10.88 0.41
C TYR A 86 21.33 -9.67 0.96
N ASP A 87 22.43 -9.27 0.31
CA ASP A 87 23.29 -8.18 0.74
C ASP A 87 22.52 -6.85 0.73
N GLU A 88 21.75 -6.56 -0.33
CA GLU A 88 20.94 -5.35 -0.44
C GLU A 88 19.89 -5.25 0.68
N ARG A 89 19.03 -6.28 0.83
CA ARG A 89 18.01 -6.28 1.89
C ARG A 89 18.59 -6.32 3.28
N SER A 90 19.74 -6.96 3.49
CA SER A 90 20.41 -6.95 4.81
C SER A 90 20.94 -5.56 5.17
N THR A 91 21.47 -4.82 4.21
CA THR A 91 21.87 -3.42 4.43
C THR A 91 20.64 -2.54 4.67
N LEU A 92 19.55 -2.75 3.93
CA LEU A 92 18.30 -2.02 4.19
C LEU A 92 17.68 -2.38 5.55
N ASP A 93 17.78 -3.63 6.01
CA ASP A 93 17.35 -4.04 7.36
C ASP A 93 18.10 -3.21 8.40
N GLN A 94 19.43 -3.05 8.26
CA GLN A 94 20.26 -2.21 9.13
C GLN A 94 19.85 -0.73 9.08
N ASP A 95 19.66 -0.20 7.88
CA ASP A 95 19.24 1.19 7.63
C ASP A 95 17.86 1.52 8.20
N ASN A 96 16.99 0.51 8.32
CA ASN A 96 15.63 0.61 8.84
C ASN A 96 15.52 0.02 10.27
N THR A 97 16.65 -0.05 10.99
CA THR A 97 16.71 -0.42 12.41
C THR A 97 16.77 0.85 13.25
N CYS A 98 15.82 0.98 14.19
CA CYS A 98 15.83 2.11 15.11
C CYS A 98 17.11 2.08 15.96
N GLY A 99 17.81 3.20 16.10
CA GLY A 99 18.99 3.29 16.97
C GLY A 99 20.33 2.81 16.38
N TYR A 100 20.36 2.29 15.16
CA TYR A 100 21.58 1.71 14.59
C TYR A 100 22.63 2.75 14.11
N ASP A 101 22.29 4.05 14.06
CA ASP A 101 23.18 5.07 13.47
C ASP A 101 23.41 6.29 14.39
N ALA A 102 24.68 6.57 14.72
CA ALA A 102 25.12 7.78 15.43
C ALA A 102 25.13 9.04 14.53
N LYS A 103 24.95 8.86 13.21
CA LYS A 103 24.72 9.92 12.22
C LYS A 103 23.58 9.49 11.31
N PRO A 104 22.31 9.68 11.71
CA PRO A 104 21.17 9.13 11.00
C PRO A 104 21.27 9.52 9.52
N SER A 105 21.51 8.49 8.72
CA SER A 105 21.60 8.56 7.26
C SER A 105 20.26 8.91 6.62
N ILE A 106 19.17 8.83 7.40
CA ILE A 106 17.88 9.44 7.14
C ILE A 106 17.81 10.75 7.96
N LYS A 107 17.80 11.90 7.28
CA LYS A 107 17.71 13.20 7.96
C LYS A 107 16.27 13.45 8.38
N CYS A 108 15.98 13.17 9.64
CA CYS A 108 14.70 13.43 10.27
C CYS A 108 14.58 14.89 10.76
N ASP A 109 15.28 15.82 10.11
CA ASP A 109 15.25 17.22 10.52
C ASP A 109 13.79 17.70 10.36
N ASP A 110 13.18 18.02 11.51
CA ASP A 110 11.82 18.54 11.69
C ASP A 110 10.62 17.60 11.49
N LEU A 111 10.79 16.29 11.19
CA LEU A 111 9.68 15.33 11.13
C LEU A 111 9.68 14.34 12.30
N CYS A 112 8.51 13.80 12.69
CA CYS A 112 8.42 12.67 13.63
C CYS A 112 9.20 11.45 13.10
N THR A 113 9.59 10.55 14.00
CA THR A 113 10.37 9.35 13.68
C THR A 113 9.70 8.53 12.57
N PRO A 114 10.42 8.11 11.51
CA PRO A 114 9.80 7.50 10.34
C PRO A 114 9.24 6.08 10.59
N TRP A 115 9.62 5.44 11.70
CA TRP A 115 9.38 4.02 11.93
C TRP A 115 7.90 3.64 12.06
N TRP A 116 7.11 4.41 12.80
CA TRP A 116 5.67 4.16 12.93
C TRP A 116 4.94 4.32 11.59
N ILE A 117 5.46 5.18 10.71
CA ILE A 117 4.92 5.38 9.36
C ILE A 117 5.14 4.13 8.51
N LEU A 118 6.31 3.51 8.61
CA LEU A 118 6.62 2.26 7.92
C LEU A 118 5.70 1.13 8.38
N GLU A 119 5.47 1.03 9.69
CA GLU A 119 4.54 0.06 10.27
C GLU A 119 3.11 0.27 9.77
N LEU A 120 2.59 1.49 9.86
CA LEU A 120 1.24 1.82 9.41
C LEU A 120 1.08 1.61 7.89
N ALA A 121 2.07 1.97 7.09
CA ALA A 121 2.09 1.70 5.66
C ALA A 121 2.03 0.20 5.37
N SER A 122 2.82 -0.59 6.07
CA SER A 122 2.89 -2.04 5.92
C SER A 122 1.57 -2.73 6.32
N GLN A 123 0.92 -2.27 7.40
CA GLN A 123 -0.42 -2.70 7.80
C GLN A 123 -1.44 -2.42 6.69
N LYS A 124 -1.44 -1.21 6.13
CA LYS A 124 -2.34 -0.84 5.02
C LYS A 124 -2.09 -1.66 3.74
N VAL A 125 -0.83 -2.00 3.45
CA VAL A 125 -0.48 -2.91 2.35
C VAL A 125 -1.06 -4.30 2.58
N ALA A 126 -0.85 -4.89 3.76
CA ALA A 126 -1.39 -6.21 4.12
C ALA A 126 -2.92 -6.23 4.09
N SER A 127 -3.58 -5.18 4.61
CA SER A 127 -5.04 -5.01 4.60
C SER A 127 -5.63 -5.09 3.19
N ALA A 128 -4.94 -4.52 2.21
CA ALA A 128 -5.35 -4.65 0.81
C ALA A 128 -5.32 -6.12 0.33
N ILE A 129 -4.35 -6.93 0.76
CA ILE A 129 -4.29 -8.36 0.40
C ILE A 129 -5.38 -9.18 1.10
N TYR A 130 -5.66 -8.92 2.38
CA TYR A 130 -6.70 -9.62 3.15
C TYR A 130 -8.10 -9.55 2.51
N GLY A 131 -8.40 -8.45 1.81
CA GLY A 131 -9.67 -8.29 1.09
C GLY A 131 -9.64 -8.77 -0.36
N SER A 132 -8.66 -9.58 -0.77
CA SER A 132 -8.66 -10.25 -2.08
C SER A 132 -9.61 -11.46 -2.09
N VAL A 133 -9.80 -12.05 -3.27
CA VAL A 133 -10.67 -13.24 -3.46
C VAL A 133 -9.91 -14.56 -3.44
N LEU A 134 -8.63 -14.54 -3.07
CA LEU A 134 -7.88 -15.77 -2.85
C LEU A 134 -8.48 -16.55 -1.67
N ASP A 135 -8.12 -17.83 -1.60
CA ASP A 135 -8.39 -18.64 -0.41
C ASP A 135 -7.76 -17.99 0.84
N GLU A 136 -8.35 -18.30 1.99
CA GLU A 136 -8.04 -17.58 3.23
C GLU A 136 -6.61 -17.80 3.71
N GLU A 137 -6.12 -19.03 3.62
CA GLU A 137 -4.74 -19.38 3.96
C GLU A 137 -3.77 -18.61 3.07
N ARG A 138 -3.95 -18.68 1.74
CA ARG A 138 -3.04 -18.03 0.80
C ARG A 138 -3.02 -16.51 0.93
N LYS A 139 -4.17 -15.86 1.13
CA LYS A 139 -4.20 -14.40 1.31
C LYS A 139 -3.58 -13.99 2.65
N ILE A 140 -3.68 -14.82 3.69
CA ILE A 140 -3.03 -14.59 4.98
C ILE A 140 -1.51 -14.66 4.80
N ASP A 141 -0.98 -15.72 4.20
CA ASP A 141 0.47 -15.88 3.98
C ASP A 141 1.05 -14.71 3.20
N ILE A 142 0.43 -14.35 2.07
CA ILE A 142 0.89 -13.23 1.24
C ILE A 142 0.87 -11.93 2.03
N ALA A 143 -0.19 -11.68 2.80
CA ALA A 143 -0.34 -10.46 3.59
C ALA A 143 0.69 -10.38 4.73
N ARG A 144 0.98 -11.49 5.41
CA ARG A 144 1.99 -11.58 6.47
C ARG A 144 3.40 -11.34 5.91
N THR A 145 3.77 -12.00 4.81
CA THR A 145 5.09 -11.82 4.18
C THR A 145 5.28 -10.43 3.60
N ILE A 146 4.26 -9.86 2.93
CA ILE A 146 4.40 -8.52 2.31
C ILE A 146 4.53 -7.41 3.36
N ARG A 147 3.97 -7.60 4.58
CA ARG A 147 4.05 -6.66 5.69
C ARG A 147 5.51 -6.37 6.09
N GLY A 148 6.39 -7.37 6.04
CA GLY A 148 7.82 -7.20 6.32
C GLY A 148 8.70 -6.89 5.10
N SER A 149 8.10 -6.47 3.98
CA SER A 149 8.82 -6.29 2.71
C SER A 149 8.94 -4.83 2.26
N LEU A 150 8.54 -3.87 3.10
CA LEU A 150 8.60 -2.44 2.82
C LEU A 150 9.78 -1.78 3.56
N TYR A 151 10.56 -0.97 2.85
CA TYR A 151 11.75 -0.29 3.38
C TYR A 151 11.74 1.19 2.98
N PHE A 152 12.26 2.07 3.85
CA PHE A 152 12.71 3.39 3.40
C PHE A 152 14.03 3.29 2.67
N LEU A 153 14.13 4.05 1.58
CA LEU A 153 15.38 4.33 0.87
C LEU A 153 15.88 5.75 1.19
N GLU A 154 14.94 6.69 1.30
CA GLU A 154 15.20 8.11 1.53
C GLU A 154 14.00 8.72 2.26
N TYR A 155 14.27 9.58 3.22
CA TYR A 155 13.24 10.33 3.94
C TYR A 155 13.80 11.68 4.34
N GLU A 156 13.14 12.73 3.84
CA GLU A 156 13.47 14.11 4.10
C GLU A 156 12.17 14.91 4.25
N GLY A 157 12.19 15.92 5.10
CA GLY A 157 11.12 16.89 5.17
C GLY A 157 11.51 18.13 5.93
N ALA A 158 10.53 19.00 6.14
CA ALA A 158 10.70 20.22 6.91
C ALA A 158 9.36 20.61 7.52
N ASP A 159 9.36 20.90 8.82
CA ASP A 159 8.26 21.53 9.54
C ASP A 159 8.65 22.99 9.83
N GLU A 160 8.02 23.93 9.11
CA GLU A 160 8.20 25.37 9.33
C GLU A 160 7.17 25.93 10.36
N GLY A 161 6.78 25.14 11.37
CA GLY A 161 6.01 25.59 12.55
C GLY A 161 4.49 25.62 12.36
N GLY A 162 3.91 24.57 11.77
CA GLY A 162 2.47 24.44 11.49
C GLY A 162 1.78 23.26 12.20
N SER A 163 0.60 22.84 11.70
CA SER A 163 -0.11 21.63 12.18
C SER A 163 0.42 20.33 11.56
N GLY A 164 1.38 20.41 10.66
CA GLY A 164 1.94 19.30 9.92
C GLY A 164 3.07 19.76 8.99
N PRO A 165 3.76 18.81 8.33
CA PRO A 165 4.95 19.11 7.57
C PRO A 165 4.65 19.99 6.38
N ARG A 166 5.57 20.90 6.07
CA ARG A 166 5.50 21.73 4.87
C ARG A 166 5.96 20.95 3.65
N THR A 167 7.04 20.20 3.80
CA THR A 167 7.60 19.37 2.73
C THR A 167 7.82 17.96 3.22
N VAL A 168 7.52 17.00 2.35
CA VAL A 168 7.85 15.59 2.55
C VAL A 168 8.39 15.06 1.23
N SER A 169 9.58 14.49 1.25
CA SER A 169 10.21 13.77 0.15
C SER A 169 10.62 12.39 0.66
N VAL A 170 9.91 11.37 0.20
CA VAL A 170 10.10 10.00 0.65
C VAL A 170 10.35 9.10 -0.55
N ARG A 171 11.28 8.18 -0.39
CA ARG A 171 11.41 7.02 -1.26
C ARG A 171 11.34 5.74 -0.45
N THR A 172 10.53 4.81 -0.92
CA THR A 172 10.41 3.48 -0.33
C THR A 172 10.65 2.41 -1.39
N ARG A 173 10.93 1.18 -0.94
CA ARG A 173 10.99 -0.02 -1.78
C ARG A 173 10.12 -1.10 -1.18
N LEU A 174 9.19 -1.62 -1.97
CA LEU A 174 8.38 -2.77 -1.62
C LEU A 174 8.88 -3.98 -2.41
N TYR A 175 9.42 -4.99 -1.73
CA TYR A 175 9.80 -6.25 -2.37
C TYR A 175 8.58 -7.13 -2.60
N SER A 176 8.64 -7.96 -3.65
CA SER A 176 7.68 -9.04 -3.84
C SER A 176 7.70 -9.99 -2.62
N PRO A 177 6.53 -10.45 -2.13
CA PRO A 177 6.47 -11.49 -1.10
C PRO A 177 6.89 -12.86 -1.65
N PHE A 178 7.06 -13.00 -2.96
CA PHE A 178 7.46 -14.24 -3.61
C PHE A 178 8.96 -14.28 -3.87
N GLY A 179 9.53 -15.47 -3.99
CA GLY A 179 10.94 -15.68 -4.34
C GLY A 179 11.27 -15.45 -5.81
N ILE A 180 10.80 -14.34 -6.37
CA ILE A 180 11.00 -13.91 -7.77
C ILE A 180 11.97 -12.72 -7.90
N GLY A 181 12.56 -12.25 -6.80
CA GLY A 181 13.65 -11.27 -6.79
C GLY A 181 13.30 -9.84 -7.24
N THR A 182 12.02 -9.52 -7.40
CA THR A 182 11.54 -8.21 -7.88
C THR A 182 11.17 -7.26 -6.74
N SER A 183 11.11 -5.97 -7.07
CA SER A 183 10.65 -4.94 -6.14
C SER A 183 10.01 -3.76 -6.89
N VAL A 184 9.38 -2.86 -6.14
CA VAL A 184 8.85 -1.59 -6.66
C VAL A 184 9.38 -0.46 -5.80
N ASP A 185 10.11 0.46 -6.41
CA ASP A 185 10.47 1.73 -5.79
C ASP A 185 9.28 2.68 -5.87
N LEU A 186 8.98 3.38 -4.79
CA LEU A 186 7.99 4.44 -4.75
C LEU A 186 8.65 5.75 -4.37
N SER A 187 8.17 6.84 -4.95
CA SER A 187 8.61 8.19 -4.60
C SER A 187 7.40 9.08 -4.37
N TYR A 188 7.27 9.54 -3.13
CA TYR A 188 6.26 10.47 -2.69
C TYR A 188 6.90 11.83 -2.43
N ASN A 189 6.33 12.86 -3.03
CA ASN A 189 6.78 14.24 -2.86
C ASN A 189 5.55 15.09 -2.56
N TYR A 190 5.62 15.86 -1.48
CA TYR A 190 4.60 16.79 -1.06
C TYR A 190 5.25 18.10 -0.64
N HIS A 191 4.62 19.21 -1.03
CA HIS A 191 5.01 20.56 -0.63
C HIS A 191 3.77 21.42 -0.52
N PHE A 192 3.65 22.17 0.57
CA PHE A 192 2.56 23.10 0.76
C PHE A 192 3.02 24.46 1.28
N ARG A 193 2.77 25.50 0.50
CA ARG A 193 2.95 26.90 0.92
C ARG A 193 1.79 27.77 0.47
N PHE A 194 0.84 27.97 1.38
CA PHE A 194 -0.39 28.75 1.13
C PHE A 194 -0.12 30.13 0.51
N ARG A 195 0.81 30.91 1.10
CA ARG A 195 1.07 32.31 0.69
C ARG A 195 1.79 32.48 -0.65
N LYS A 196 2.37 31.42 -1.21
CA LYS A 196 3.13 31.49 -2.48
C LYS A 196 2.54 30.68 -3.62
N GLY A 197 1.41 29.99 -3.39
CA GLY A 197 0.82 29.11 -4.41
C GLY A 197 1.68 27.89 -4.76
N GLU A 198 2.78 27.65 -4.02
CA GLU A 198 3.63 26.48 -4.18
C GLU A 198 2.94 25.32 -3.46
N GLN A 199 2.11 24.59 -4.17
CA GLN A 199 1.35 23.47 -3.63
C GLN A 199 1.46 22.32 -4.61
N PHE A 200 2.10 21.23 -4.21
CA PHE A 200 2.15 20.03 -5.04
C PHE A 200 2.21 18.77 -4.20
N GLY A 201 1.75 17.68 -4.80
CA GLY A 201 1.76 16.35 -4.23
C GLY A 201 1.87 15.37 -5.36
N SER A 202 2.75 14.39 -5.27
CA SER A 202 2.85 13.35 -6.28
C SER A 202 3.37 12.06 -5.69
N LEU A 203 2.79 10.96 -6.15
CA LEU A 203 3.28 9.62 -5.88
C LEU A 203 3.52 8.92 -7.21
N SER A 204 4.68 8.30 -7.34
CA SER A 204 5.02 7.46 -8.49
C SER A 204 5.63 6.14 -8.03
N ALA A 205 5.48 5.10 -8.85
CA ALA A 205 6.07 3.78 -8.67
C ALA A 205 6.99 3.42 -9.86
N MET A 206 8.06 2.68 -9.60
CA MET A 206 8.98 2.14 -10.59
C MET A 206 9.23 0.66 -10.31
N PRO A 207 8.78 -0.23 -11.21
CA PRO A 207 9.14 -1.64 -11.14
C PRO A 207 10.65 -1.86 -11.33
N ASN A 208 11.21 -2.75 -10.51
CA ASN A 208 12.59 -3.22 -10.61
C ASN A 208 12.61 -4.74 -10.80
N SER A 209 13.62 -5.23 -11.51
CA SER A 209 13.92 -6.65 -11.61
C SER A 209 15.13 -7.03 -10.75
N VAL A 210 15.45 -8.33 -10.69
CA VAL A 210 16.60 -8.82 -9.92
C VAL A 210 17.93 -8.30 -10.47
N GLU A 211 18.00 -7.92 -11.75
CA GLU A 211 19.16 -7.28 -12.37
C GLU A 211 19.38 -5.85 -11.89
N ASP A 212 18.38 -5.24 -11.26
CA ASP A 212 18.44 -3.86 -10.78
C ASP A 212 19.01 -3.71 -9.38
N LEU A 213 19.26 -4.82 -8.69
CA LEU A 213 19.86 -4.85 -7.36
C LEU A 213 21.24 -4.18 -7.38
N ASP A 214 21.48 -3.32 -6.38
CA ASP A 214 22.72 -2.59 -6.19
C ASP A 214 23.11 -2.66 -4.71
N PRO A 215 23.75 -3.77 -4.27
CA PRO A 215 24.09 -3.96 -2.87
C PRO A 215 25.13 -2.95 -2.35
N GLU A 216 25.85 -2.26 -3.24
CA GLU A 216 26.78 -1.18 -2.87
C GLU A 216 26.03 0.12 -2.56
N TRP A 217 24.91 0.36 -3.24
CA TRP A 217 24.07 1.54 -3.07
C TRP A 217 22.59 1.18 -2.92
N PRO A 218 22.21 0.44 -1.87
CA PRO A 218 20.86 -0.14 -1.72
C PRO A 218 19.74 0.91 -1.73
N ARG A 219 20.05 2.14 -1.28
CA ARG A 219 19.13 3.29 -1.23
C ARG A 219 18.96 4.00 -2.57
N LYS A 220 19.80 3.72 -3.56
CA LYS A 220 19.76 4.42 -4.84
C LYS A 220 18.52 3.99 -5.62
N SER A 221 17.52 4.85 -5.62
CA SER A 221 16.34 4.63 -6.43
C SER A 221 16.63 4.87 -7.91
N ARG A 222 16.12 3.99 -8.77
CA ARG A 222 16.23 4.11 -10.24
C ARG A 222 15.15 5.00 -10.86
N MET A 223 14.38 5.72 -10.03
CA MET A 223 13.25 6.57 -10.43
C MET A 223 13.56 7.61 -11.52
N THR A 224 14.82 8.04 -11.61
CA THR A 224 15.30 9.07 -12.56
C THR A 224 15.91 8.51 -13.84
N GLN A 225 16.18 7.20 -13.92
CA GLN A 225 17.05 6.62 -14.95
C GLN A 225 16.34 5.73 -15.96
N LYS A 226 15.09 5.27 -15.70
CA LYS A 226 14.42 4.27 -16.55
C LYS A 226 13.06 4.71 -17.13
N PRO A 227 12.73 4.30 -18.37
CA PRO A 227 11.35 4.28 -18.84
C PRO A 227 10.57 3.21 -18.05
N GLY A 228 9.33 3.50 -17.67
CA GLY A 228 8.50 2.57 -16.89
C GLY A 228 7.81 3.20 -15.68
N ARG A 229 8.20 4.42 -15.29
CA ARG A 229 7.62 5.14 -14.15
C ARG A 229 6.10 5.26 -14.26
N VAL A 230 5.37 4.70 -13.30
CA VAL A 230 3.92 4.80 -13.17
C VAL A 230 3.60 5.90 -12.16
N ARG A 231 3.00 7.00 -12.61
CA ARG A 231 2.50 8.03 -11.69
C ARG A 231 1.19 7.56 -11.07
N ILE A 232 1.11 7.37 -9.76
CA ILE A 232 -0.11 6.93 -9.07
C ILE A 232 -1.09 8.10 -8.99
N PHE A 233 -0.64 9.23 -8.44
CA PHE A 233 -1.35 10.49 -8.49
C PHE A 233 -0.40 11.69 -8.64
N SER A 234 -0.96 12.82 -9.06
CA SER A 234 -0.33 14.14 -8.94
C SER A 234 -1.34 15.24 -8.69
N TRP A 235 -0.91 16.25 -7.97
CA TRP A 235 -1.64 17.46 -7.63
C TRP A 235 -0.69 18.65 -7.75
N SER A 236 -1.18 19.75 -8.33
CA SER A 236 -0.46 21.04 -8.36
C SER A 236 -1.44 22.21 -8.28
N GLY A 237 -1.30 23.07 -7.26
CA GLY A 237 -1.71 24.48 -7.29
C GLY A 237 -3.20 24.84 -7.46
N GLY A 238 -4.15 23.90 -7.39
CA GLY A 238 -5.58 24.28 -7.47
C GLY A 238 -6.54 23.15 -7.83
N ARG A 239 -6.96 22.40 -6.81
CA ARG A 239 -8.13 21.49 -6.76
C ARG A 239 -8.16 20.21 -7.61
N ARG A 240 -7.34 20.03 -8.65
CA ARG A 240 -7.41 18.79 -9.44
C ARG A 240 -6.33 17.80 -9.07
N ILE A 241 -6.72 16.75 -8.37
CA ILE A 241 -5.92 15.52 -8.26
C ILE A 241 -6.08 14.74 -9.56
N THR A 242 -4.95 14.33 -10.13
CA THR A 242 -4.88 13.55 -11.36
C THR A 242 -4.32 12.19 -11.05
N ALA A 243 -5.15 11.16 -11.17
CA ALA A 243 -4.68 9.78 -11.10
C ALA A 243 -4.38 9.23 -12.49
N THR A 244 -3.58 8.17 -12.60
CA THR A 244 -3.25 7.53 -13.89
C THR A 244 -4.30 6.53 -14.38
N ALA A 245 -4.21 6.12 -15.64
CA ALA A 245 -5.13 5.13 -16.22
C ALA A 245 -4.99 3.75 -15.52
N PRO A 246 -6.09 2.97 -15.40
CA PRO A 246 -6.06 1.64 -14.79
C PRO A 246 -4.97 0.71 -15.35
N ALA A 247 -4.76 0.74 -16.67
CA ALA A 247 -3.75 -0.07 -17.33
C ALA A 247 -2.32 0.22 -16.83
N ARG A 248 -2.02 1.46 -16.41
CA ARG A 248 -0.70 1.81 -15.87
C ARG A 248 -0.53 1.38 -14.41
N ILE A 249 -1.59 1.35 -13.62
CA ILE A 249 -1.53 0.76 -12.27
C ILE A 249 -1.35 -0.76 -12.38
N ASN A 250 -2.15 -1.41 -13.24
CA ASN A 250 -2.11 -2.85 -13.44
C ASN A 250 -0.77 -3.35 -14.02
N SER A 251 0.04 -2.48 -14.64
CA SER A 251 1.36 -2.89 -15.14
C SER A 251 2.37 -3.16 -14.01
N VAL A 252 2.07 -2.78 -12.77
CA VAL A 252 2.94 -3.04 -11.60
C VAL A 252 2.67 -4.42 -10.97
N GLU A 253 1.48 -4.98 -11.18
CA GLU A 253 1.06 -6.27 -10.61
C GLU A 253 2.00 -7.45 -10.94
N PRO A 254 2.48 -7.62 -12.20
CA PRO A 254 3.43 -8.70 -12.51
C PRO A 254 4.74 -8.58 -11.75
N THR A 255 5.18 -7.37 -11.46
CA THR A 255 6.42 -7.16 -10.72
C THR A 255 6.24 -7.54 -9.26
N LEU A 256 5.13 -7.16 -8.62
CA LEU A 256 4.93 -7.51 -7.20
C LEU A 256 4.47 -8.94 -6.99
N PHE A 257 3.71 -9.52 -7.93
CA PHE A 257 3.00 -10.77 -7.69
C PHE A 257 3.19 -11.82 -8.77
N GLY A 258 4.00 -11.54 -9.79
CA GLY A 258 4.31 -12.50 -10.86
C GLY A 258 3.11 -12.90 -11.72
N SER A 259 1.98 -12.21 -11.59
CA SER A 259 0.76 -12.51 -12.32
C SER A 259 -0.02 -11.24 -12.66
N ARG A 260 -1.16 -11.41 -13.32
CA ARG A 260 -2.02 -10.30 -13.77
C ARG A 260 -3.47 -10.59 -13.43
N ARG A 261 -4.19 -9.52 -13.07
CA ARG A 261 -5.63 -9.47 -12.89
C ARG A 261 -6.16 -10.35 -11.75
N TRP A 262 -5.32 -10.72 -10.79
CA TRP A 262 -5.81 -11.39 -9.59
C TRP A 262 -6.22 -10.39 -8.51
N LEU A 263 -5.62 -9.18 -8.53
CA LEU A 263 -6.07 -8.00 -7.79
C LEU A 263 -6.73 -6.99 -8.70
N SER A 264 -7.79 -6.34 -8.22
CA SER A 264 -8.35 -5.20 -8.94
C SER A 264 -7.39 -4.03 -8.97
N THR A 265 -7.58 -3.15 -9.96
CA THR A 265 -6.86 -1.88 -10.02
C THR A 265 -7.02 -1.05 -8.74
N LEU A 266 -8.16 -1.15 -8.06
CA LEU A 266 -8.39 -0.44 -6.79
C LEU A 266 -7.50 -1.01 -5.68
N LYS A 267 -7.37 -2.33 -5.58
CA LYS A 267 -6.46 -2.98 -4.63
C LYS A 267 -5.01 -2.62 -4.88
N LEU A 268 -4.58 -2.72 -6.14
CA LEU A 268 -3.21 -2.32 -6.54
C LEU A 268 -2.95 -0.84 -6.27
N HIS A 269 -3.92 0.04 -6.52
CA HIS A 269 -3.81 1.44 -6.16
C HIS A 269 -3.60 1.60 -4.65
N ASN A 270 -4.40 0.94 -3.81
CA ASN A 270 -4.29 1.05 -2.36
C ASN A 270 -2.94 0.53 -1.85
N ILE A 271 -2.43 -0.58 -2.41
CA ILE A 271 -1.10 -1.12 -2.09
C ILE A 271 -0.02 -0.09 -2.43
N LEU A 272 -0.03 0.46 -3.65
CA LEU A 272 0.99 1.42 -4.09
C LEU A 272 0.88 2.74 -3.33
N PHE A 273 -0.33 3.19 -3.00
CA PHE A 273 -0.54 4.40 -2.21
C PHE A 273 0.00 4.24 -0.79
N ALA A 274 -0.32 3.13 -0.14
CA ALA A 274 0.15 2.81 1.21
C ALA A 274 1.67 2.59 1.25
N ALA A 275 2.22 1.78 0.33
CA ALA A 275 3.66 1.51 0.26
C ALA A 275 4.48 2.78 -0.02
N GLY A 276 3.91 3.73 -0.76
CA GLY A 276 4.51 5.04 -0.98
C GLY A 276 4.30 6.03 0.17
N THR A 277 3.77 5.57 1.30
CA THR A 277 3.51 6.32 2.54
C THR A 277 2.66 7.59 2.34
N GLY A 278 1.87 7.64 1.26
CA GLY A 278 1.08 8.82 0.96
C GLY A 278 0.08 9.15 2.08
N LEU A 279 0.07 10.41 2.51
CA LEU A 279 -0.84 10.93 3.55
C LEU A 279 -0.61 10.35 4.96
N LEU A 280 0.56 9.78 5.24
CA LEU A 280 0.89 9.22 6.55
C LEU A 280 1.72 10.18 7.42
N TYR A 281 1.93 11.42 6.98
CA TYR A 281 2.81 12.39 7.64
C TYR A 281 2.03 13.54 8.30
N ASN A 282 0.73 13.36 8.55
CA ASN A 282 -0.18 14.40 9.04
C ASN A 282 -0.26 15.61 8.08
N GLU A 283 -0.35 15.35 6.78
CA GLU A 283 -0.51 16.39 5.77
C GLU A 283 -1.94 16.97 5.76
N ASP A 284 -2.22 17.94 6.62
CA ASP A 284 -3.58 18.50 6.80
C ASP A 284 -4.06 19.42 5.67
N MET A 285 -3.18 19.79 4.74
CA MET A 285 -3.38 20.96 3.89
C MET A 285 -3.83 20.63 2.45
N TYR A 286 -4.27 19.41 2.20
CA TYR A 286 -4.88 19.07 0.92
C TYR A 286 -6.31 19.66 0.82
N PRO A 287 -6.67 20.32 -0.29
CA PRO A 287 -8.03 20.85 -0.47
C PRO A 287 -9.09 19.74 -0.63
N ILE A 288 -8.67 18.55 -1.05
CA ILE A 288 -9.46 17.34 -1.21
C ILE A 288 -8.51 16.16 -0.95
N ASP A 289 -8.98 15.12 -0.25
CA ASP A 289 -8.21 13.92 0.05
C ASP A 289 -7.68 13.24 -1.24
N PRO A 290 -6.34 13.19 -1.44
CA PRO A 290 -5.73 12.51 -2.59
C PRO A 290 -6.00 11.02 -2.68
N GLU A 291 -6.06 10.30 -1.56
CA GLU A 291 -6.34 8.86 -1.53
C GLU A 291 -7.74 8.59 -2.06
N VAL A 292 -8.74 9.32 -1.54
CA VAL A 292 -10.14 9.19 -1.95
C VAL A 292 -10.31 9.60 -3.42
N THR A 293 -9.82 10.77 -3.80
CA THR A 293 -10.04 11.30 -5.16
C THR A 293 -9.33 10.48 -6.23
N SER A 294 -8.11 10.01 -5.95
CA SER A 294 -7.33 9.24 -6.93
C SER A 294 -7.93 7.86 -7.18
N ARG A 295 -8.60 7.27 -6.17
CA ARG A 295 -9.16 5.92 -6.25
C ARG A 295 -10.60 5.84 -6.76
N GLU A 296 -11.36 6.94 -6.77
CA GLU A 296 -12.78 7.01 -7.17
C GLU A 296 -13.10 6.36 -8.54
N LYS A 297 -12.14 6.36 -9.45
CA LYS A 297 -12.30 5.79 -10.80
C LYS A 297 -11.99 4.30 -10.90
N PHE A 298 -11.45 3.70 -9.84
CA PHE A 298 -11.14 2.28 -9.78
C PHE A 298 -12.26 1.55 -9.04
N LYS A 299 -12.45 0.27 -9.37
CA LYS A 299 -13.48 -0.57 -8.76
C LYS A 299 -12.86 -1.88 -8.34
N PHE A 300 -13.41 -2.46 -7.28
CA PHE A 300 -13.13 -3.83 -6.87
C PHE A 300 -13.56 -4.83 -7.95
N PHE A 301 -12.92 -5.99 -7.93
CA PHE A 301 -13.46 -7.19 -8.56
C PHE A 301 -14.63 -7.75 -7.74
N GLU A 302 -15.44 -8.59 -8.37
CA GLU A 302 -16.50 -9.34 -7.71
C GLU A 302 -15.92 -10.18 -6.56
N GLY A 303 -16.40 -9.95 -5.34
CA GLY A 303 -15.97 -10.66 -4.13
C GLY A 303 -14.86 -9.99 -3.32
N GLU A 304 -14.14 -9.00 -3.87
CA GLU A 304 -13.14 -8.26 -3.10
C GLU A 304 -13.79 -7.33 -2.07
N THR A 305 -13.12 -7.16 -0.93
CA THR A 305 -13.54 -6.28 0.17
C THR A 305 -12.39 -5.36 0.59
N THR A 306 -12.53 -4.57 1.65
CA THR A 306 -11.40 -3.81 2.20
C THR A 306 -10.44 -4.67 3.03
N GLY A 307 -10.81 -5.91 3.41
CA GLY A 307 -10.02 -6.76 4.30
C GLY A 307 -10.13 -6.41 5.78
N GLY A 308 -11.05 -5.53 6.16
CA GLY A 308 -11.06 -4.89 7.48
C GLY A 308 -11.17 -5.83 8.68
N ASP A 309 -11.98 -6.89 8.61
CA ASP A 309 -12.15 -7.81 9.75
C ASP A 309 -10.89 -8.65 9.98
N LEU A 310 -10.35 -9.24 8.91
CA LEU A 310 -9.11 -10.02 8.97
C LEU A 310 -7.90 -9.15 9.32
N SER A 311 -7.86 -7.91 8.83
CA SER A 311 -6.83 -6.93 9.22
C SER A 311 -6.83 -6.72 10.74
N LYS A 312 -7.99 -6.52 11.36
CA LYS A 312 -8.08 -6.29 12.81
C LYS A 312 -7.63 -7.51 13.62
N SER A 313 -8.01 -8.72 13.21
CA SER A 313 -7.59 -9.93 13.93
C SER A 313 -6.09 -10.16 13.82
N GLU A 314 -5.51 -9.98 12.64
CA GLU A 314 -4.07 -10.13 12.41
C GLU A 314 -3.26 -9.01 13.10
N ASP A 315 -3.80 -7.79 13.17
CA ASP A 315 -3.17 -6.69 13.92
C ASP A 315 -3.23 -6.91 15.44
N ALA A 316 -4.27 -7.55 15.96
CA ALA A 316 -4.33 -7.95 17.37
C ALA A 316 -3.28 -9.03 17.66
N LEU A 317 -3.23 -10.08 16.84
CA LEU A 317 -2.23 -11.14 16.96
C LEU A 317 -0.80 -10.61 16.84
N TYR A 318 -0.56 -9.67 15.92
CA TYR A 318 0.75 -9.03 15.78
C TYR A 318 1.20 -8.36 17.09
N LYS A 319 0.29 -7.63 17.74
CA LYS A 319 0.60 -6.94 19.00
C LYS A 319 0.91 -7.92 20.13
N GLU A 320 0.17 -9.02 20.22
CA GLU A 320 0.45 -10.09 21.19
C GLU A 320 1.86 -10.66 20.97
N LEU A 321 2.21 -11.02 19.74
CA LEU A 321 3.55 -11.53 19.40
C LEU A 321 4.67 -10.51 19.66
N GLU A 322 4.38 -9.23 19.41
CA GLU A 322 5.32 -8.14 19.62
C GLU A 322 5.55 -7.81 21.10
N GLU A 323 4.61 -8.19 21.99
CA GLU A 323 4.79 -8.11 23.45
C GLU A 323 5.59 -9.30 24.00
N GLU A 324 5.54 -10.45 23.32
CA GLU A 324 6.29 -11.66 23.68
C GLU A 324 7.74 -11.68 23.16
N GLU A 325 8.04 -10.94 22.10
CA GLU A 325 9.40 -10.86 21.54
C GLU A 325 10.33 -10.10 22.51
N PRO A 326 11.46 -10.71 22.94
CA PRO A 326 12.41 -9.99 23.79
C PRO A 326 12.98 -8.79 23.03
N GLU A 327 13.02 -7.63 23.68
CA GLU A 327 13.67 -6.46 23.09
C GLU A 327 15.12 -6.80 22.74
N GLU A 328 15.51 -6.58 21.48
CA GLU A 328 16.90 -6.69 21.08
C GLU A 328 17.70 -5.63 21.88
N ASP A 329 18.69 -6.07 22.65
CA ASP A 329 19.58 -5.18 23.40
C ASP A 329 20.41 -4.34 22.41
N LEU A 330 19.99 -3.10 22.22
CA LEU A 330 20.67 -2.11 21.37
C LEU A 330 21.68 -1.26 22.15
N GLY A 331 21.93 -1.52 23.44
CA GLY A 331 22.73 -0.66 24.32
C GLY A 331 22.02 0.65 24.70
N ASP A 332 22.78 1.70 25.05
CA ASP A 332 22.29 3.01 25.52
C ASP A 332 21.63 3.88 24.40
N VAL A 333 20.78 3.29 23.56
CA VAL A 333 20.00 4.03 22.58
C VAL A 333 18.78 4.63 23.26
N TYR A 334 18.68 5.96 23.29
CA TYR A 334 17.46 6.66 23.69
C TYR A 334 16.38 6.49 22.61
N LEU A 335 15.40 5.64 22.89
CA LEU A 335 14.18 5.50 22.11
C LEU A 335 13.10 6.46 22.64
N SER A 336 12.28 7.03 21.75
CA SER A 336 11.13 7.84 22.17
C SER A 336 10.00 6.95 22.75
N GLU A 337 9.07 7.55 23.51
CA GLU A 337 7.85 6.88 23.98
C GLU A 337 6.99 6.45 22.77
N GLY A 338 7.22 5.24 22.25
CA GLY A 338 6.56 4.73 21.04
C GLY A 338 7.51 4.02 20.08
N GLU A 339 8.81 4.12 20.28
CA GLU A 339 9.81 3.36 19.54
C GLU A 339 10.21 2.10 20.30
N LYS A 340 10.14 0.98 19.62
CA LYS A 340 10.70 -0.29 20.09
C LYS A 340 12.01 -0.58 19.36
N ALA A 341 12.97 -1.14 20.10
CA ALA A 341 14.26 -1.56 19.57
C ALA A 341 14.10 -2.54 18.39
N GLY A 342 15.00 -2.46 17.41
CA GLY A 342 15.17 -3.47 16.36
C GLY A 342 14.74 -3.02 14.95
N CYS A 343 14.92 -3.95 14.01
CA CYS A 343 14.63 -3.75 12.58
C CYS A 343 13.13 -3.81 12.30
N VAL A 344 12.51 -2.69 11.88
CA VAL A 344 11.05 -2.61 11.68
C VAL A 344 10.55 -3.65 10.66
N PRO A 345 11.10 -3.77 9.44
CA PRO A 345 10.67 -4.81 8.48
C PRO A 345 10.79 -6.23 9.04
N ARG A 346 11.83 -6.52 9.81
CA ARG A 346 12.06 -7.86 10.39
C ARG A 346 11.04 -8.19 11.48
N ARG A 347 10.69 -7.21 12.32
CA ARG A 347 9.66 -7.35 13.35
C ARG A 347 8.28 -7.55 12.72
N LEU A 348 8.03 -6.89 11.59
CA LEU A 348 6.78 -7.06 10.84
C LEU A 348 6.60 -8.45 10.20
N LEU A 349 7.64 -9.31 10.21
CA LEU A 349 7.55 -10.71 9.80
C LEU A 349 7.18 -11.67 10.94
N LEU A 350 6.94 -11.19 12.17
CA LEU A 350 6.54 -12.05 13.30
C LEU A 350 5.36 -12.96 12.95
N LEU A 351 4.32 -12.39 12.33
CA LEU A 351 3.16 -13.15 11.87
C LEU A 351 3.53 -14.23 10.84
N ALA A 352 4.44 -13.93 9.91
CA ALA A 352 4.87 -14.85 8.86
C ALA A 352 5.76 -16.00 9.37
N ARG A 353 6.26 -15.91 10.61
CA ARG A 353 7.06 -16.95 11.27
C ARG A 353 6.23 -17.88 12.15
N GLN A 354 4.96 -17.57 12.36
CA GLN A 354 4.02 -18.46 13.04
C GLN A 354 3.56 -19.51 12.03
N GLU A 355 4.18 -20.70 12.06
CA GLU A 355 3.72 -21.91 11.37
C GLU A 355 2.66 -22.66 12.19
#